data_AF-A0A7S4VV61-F1
#
_entry.id   AF-A0A7S4VV61-F1
#
_cell.length_a   1.000
_cell.length_b   1.000
_cell.length_c   1.000
_cell.angle_alpha   90.00
_cell.angle_beta   90.00
_cell.angle_gamma   90.00
#
_symmetry.space_group_name_H-M   'P 1'
#
loop_
_entity.id
_entity.type
_entity.pdbx_description
1 polymer ?
#
loop_
_entity_poly.entity_id
_entity_poly.type
_entity_poly.pdbx_seq_one_letter_code
_entity_poly.pdbx_strand_id
1 'polypeptide(L)'
;PTPSPTPAPTPAPPAPATGTCSFEAGLAGDCAVWSNAQGDKFDWSRRSGRTPSSGTGPDNAVDGKYYMYIETSYPRSPGDTAVLKSSPLILGGPTSLKFKYHMYGSTVNSLEVLVDGKSVWKQSGNKDNKWLDGEITLDAASTAPEVSFVGTRGNSFTGDIAIDKLEFVAQVPTPAPVPTPKPVVASYLLACGASHASCRGKTQVAVATEKHEVRCCSDKAIPGWQKTSYCPFNVWGESEMGRMCTHSATHAEAVGVCVRSGGRLCSVSELLGDCTRGTGCGHDHDMIWSSTVDGPSPAPTPAPTPAPTPEPTPAPTPAPTPEPTPAPTP
;
A
#
# COMPACT_ATOMS: atom_id res chain seq x y z
N PRO A 1 -18.02 -34.28 55.51
CA PRO A 1 -17.59 -34.47 54.12
C PRO A 1 -17.47 -33.14 53.40
N THR A 2 -16.24 -32.63 53.24
CA THR A 2 -15.92 -31.50 52.37
C THR A 2 -16.28 -31.87 50.93
N PRO A 3 -17.00 -31.04 50.16
CA PRO A 3 -17.28 -31.36 48.76
C PRO A 3 -15.96 -31.52 48.00
N SER A 4 -15.83 -32.60 47.23
CA SER A 4 -14.68 -32.82 46.36
C SER A 4 -14.49 -31.63 45.43
N PRO A 5 -13.24 -31.17 45.19
CA PRO A 5 -12.99 -30.07 44.26
C PRO A 5 -13.56 -30.42 42.89
N THR A 6 -14.41 -29.54 42.35
CA THR A 6 -14.90 -29.63 40.99
C THR A 6 -13.69 -29.73 40.06
N PRO A 7 -13.61 -30.75 39.18
CA PRO A 7 -12.49 -30.87 38.25
C PRO A 7 -12.37 -29.59 37.43
N ALA A 8 -11.13 -29.11 37.26
CA ALA A 8 -10.85 -27.96 36.40
C ALA A 8 -11.44 -28.23 35.00
N PRO A 9 -12.07 -27.23 34.35
CA PRO A 9 -12.65 -27.42 33.04
C PRO A 9 -11.60 -27.93 32.07
N THR A 10 -11.93 -29.00 31.34
CA THR A 10 -11.05 -29.57 30.31
C THR A 10 -10.71 -28.48 29.29
N PRO A 11 -9.42 -28.28 28.95
CA PRO A 11 -9.03 -27.31 27.93
C PRO A 11 -9.76 -27.57 26.61
N ALA A 12 -10.22 -26.50 25.96
CA ALA A 12 -10.84 -26.62 24.65
C ALA A 12 -9.84 -27.24 23.65
N PRO A 13 -10.28 -28.15 22.76
CA PRO A 13 -9.41 -28.73 21.76
C PRO A 13 -8.89 -27.64 20.80
N PRO A 14 -7.63 -27.75 20.33
CA PRO A 14 -7.10 -26.80 19.36
C PRO A 14 -7.88 -26.82 18.04
N ALA A 15 -8.05 -25.66 17.41
CA ALA A 15 -8.79 -25.49 16.16
C ALA A 15 -7.91 -24.81 15.08
N PRO A 16 -8.05 -25.16 13.78
CA PRO A 16 -7.33 -24.47 12.71
C PRO A 16 -7.67 -22.97 12.64
N ALA A 17 -6.65 -22.11 12.52
CA ALA A 17 -6.83 -20.68 12.28
C ALA A 17 -7.14 -20.41 10.79
N THR A 18 -8.32 -20.82 10.33
CA THR A 18 -8.73 -20.68 8.93
C THR A 18 -10.20 -20.30 8.84
N GLY A 19 -10.55 -19.55 7.81
CA GLY A 19 -11.94 -19.24 7.47
C GLY A 19 -12.43 -17.92 8.06
N THR A 20 -13.71 -17.65 7.80
CA THR A 20 -14.41 -16.42 8.14
C THR A 20 -15.49 -16.66 9.19
N CYS A 21 -15.64 -15.73 10.12
CA CYS A 21 -16.68 -15.66 11.13
C CYS A 21 -17.41 -14.32 10.97
N SER A 22 -18.64 -14.40 10.49
CA SER A 22 -19.57 -13.28 10.23
C SER A 22 -20.66 -13.16 11.29
N PHE A 23 -20.70 -14.09 12.24
CA PHE A 23 -21.73 -14.22 13.26
C PHE A 23 -23.13 -14.52 12.72
N GLU A 24 -23.29 -14.92 11.45
CA GLU A 24 -24.59 -15.26 10.86
C GLU A 24 -25.19 -16.57 11.40
N ALA A 25 -24.35 -17.55 11.74
CA ALA A 25 -24.74 -18.75 12.47
C ALA A 25 -24.31 -18.71 13.94
N GLY A 26 -23.55 -17.69 14.34
CA GLY A 26 -23.18 -17.38 15.73
C GLY A 26 -22.06 -18.26 16.28
N LEU A 27 -21.83 -18.18 17.58
CA LEU A 27 -20.72 -18.87 18.27
C LEU A 27 -20.84 -20.40 18.29
N ALA A 28 -21.97 -20.98 17.88
CA ALA A 28 -22.12 -22.42 17.68
C ALA A 28 -22.05 -22.83 16.20
N GLY A 29 -21.90 -21.86 15.29
CA GLY A 29 -21.90 -22.05 13.84
C GLY A 29 -20.60 -21.58 13.20
N ASP A 30 -20.69 -20.55 12.36
CA ASP A 30 -19.55 -19.99 11.60
C ASP A 30 -18.45 -19.38 12.48
N CYS A 31 -18.76 -19.14 13.76
CA CYS A 31 -17.83 -18.62 14.76
C CYS A 31 -17.52 -19.62 15.88
N ALA A 32 -17.65 -20.93 15.64
CA ALA A 32 -17.45 -21.98 16.66
C ALA A 32 -16.07 -22.00 17.33
N VAL A 33 -15.06 -21.36 16.72
CA VAL A 33 -13.74 -21.18 17.34
C VAL A 33 -13.75 -20.15 18.46
N TRP A 34 -14.76 -19.28 18.55
CA TRP A 34 -14.87 -18.21 19.54
C TRP A 34 -15.87 -18.55 20.64
N SER A 35 -15.55 -18.17 21.87
CA SER A 35 -16.42 -18.34 23.04
C SER A 35 -16.26 -17.17 23.99
N ASN A 36 -17.34 -16.81 24.70
CA ASN A 36 -17.20 -15.87 25.80
C ASN A 36 -16.36 -16.50 26.92
N ALA A 37 -15.47 -15.71 27.49
CA ALA A 37 -14.68 -16.14 28.62
C ALA A 37 -15.58 -16.39 29.84
N GLN A 38 -15.06 -17.14 30.80
CA GLN A 38 -15.71 -17.31 32.10
C GLN A 38 -14.95 -16.48 33.14
N GLY A 39 -15.68 -15.76 33.99
CA GLY A 39 -15.11 -15.03 35.13
C GLY A 39 -14.77 -13.56 34.87
N ASP A 40 -14.98 -13.07 33.65
CA ASP A 40 -15.10 -11.64 33.36
C ASP A 40 -16.47 -11.09 33.81
N LYS A 41 -16.69 -9.78 33.64
CA LYS A 41 -17.83 -9.08 34.27
C LYS A 41 -19.13 -9.23 33.49
N PHE A 42 -19.02 -9.45 32.18
CA PHE A 42 -20.15 -9.62 31.28
C PHE A 42 -19.70 -10.16 29.92
N ASP A 43 -20.64 -10.59 29.10
CA ASP A 43 -20.35 -11.27 27.83
C ASP A 43 -20.54 -10.36 26.62
N TRP A 44 -19.80 -10.65 25.56
CA TRP A 44 -20.13 -10.18 24.22
C TRP A 44 -21.46 -10.81 23.79
N SER A 45 -22.33 -9.99 23.20
CA SER A 45 -23.68 -10.38 22.78
C SER A 45 -23.83 -10.28 21.26
N ARG A 46 -24.58 -11.21 20.67
CA ARG A 46 -24.90 -11.20 19.23
C ARG A 46 -26.09 -10.29 18.97
N ARG A 47 -26.04 -9.49 17.90
CA ARG A 47 -27.09 -8.53 17.60
C ARG A 47 -27.29 -8.27 16.12
N SER A 48 -28.50 -7.86 15.74
CA SER A 48 -28.85 -7.34 14.42
C SER A 48 -29.53 -5.98 14.54
N GLY A 49 -29.34 -5.11 13.55
CA GLY A 49 -29.80 -3.72 13.56
C GLY A 49 -29.07 -2.85 14.60
N ARG A 50 -29.61 -1.66 14.89
CA ARG A 50 -28.93 -0.62 15.69
C ARG A 50 -28.90 -0.89 17.18
N THR A 51 -27.75 -0.80 17.86
CA THR A 51 -27.58 -1.03 19.32
C THR A 51 -28.70 -0.46 20.20
N PRO A 52 -29.04 -1.07 21.35
CA PRO A 52 -30.16 -0.64 22.19
C PRO A 52 -29.98 0.77 22.76
N SER A 53 -28.74 1.15 23.04
CA SER A 53 -28.40 2.46 23.56
C SER A 53 -28.43 3.55 22.47
N SER A 54 -28.91 4.74 22.81
CA SER A 54 -28.95 5.87 21.87
C SER A 54 -27.61 6.59 21.78
N GLY A 55 -27.24 7.07 20.59
CA GLY A 55 -25.98 7.78 20.38
C GLY A 55 -24.76 6.85 20.37
N THR A 56 -25.02 5.56 20.16
CA THR A 56 -24.02 4.53 19.91
C THR A 56 -24.30 3.87 18.57
N GLY A 57 -23.46 2.91 18.21
CA GLY A 57 -23.65 2.10 17.02
C GLY A 57 -23.02 0.72 17.20
N PRO A 58 -23.02 -0.09 16.15
CA PRO A 58 -23.38 0.26 14.76
C PRO A 58 -24.90 0.31 14.54
N ASP A 59 -25.34 0.85 13.39
CA ASP A 59 -26.74 0.78 12.94
C ASP A 59 -27.08 -0.58 12.29
N ASN A 60 -26.10 -1.23 11.67
CA ASN A 60 -26.21 -2.54 11.03
C ASN A 60 -24.84 -3.26 11.06
N ALA A 61 -24.86 -4.59 10.89
CA ALA A 61 -23.67 -5.39 10.62
C ALA A 61 -22.95 -4.89 9.34
N VAL A 62 -21.63 -5.15 9.24
CA VAL A 62 -20.86 -4.86 8.02
C VAL A 62 -20.85 -6.05 7.07
N ASP A 63 -21.03 -7.25 7.60
CA ASP A 63 -21.18 -8.48 6.83
C ASP A 63 -22.45 -9.19 7.28
N GLY A 64 -23.33 -9.51 6.34
CA GLY A 64 -24.63 -10.11 6.67
C GLY A 64 -25.55 -9.21 7.52
N LYS A 65 -26.12 -9.77 8.57
CA LYS A 65 -27.15 -9.17 9.44
C LYS A 65 -26.72 -9.05 10.89
N TYR A 66 -25.78 -9.87 11.33
CA TYR A 66 -25.42 -10.02 12.72
C TYR A 66 -23.98 -9.59 12.99
N TYR A 67 -23.75 -9.07 14.18
CA TYR A 67 -22.43 -8.72 14.68
C TYR A 67 -22.35 -9.05 16.18
N MET A 68 -21.15 -9.06 16.74
CA MET A 68 -20.96 -9.15 18.20
C MET A 68 -20.69 -7.77 18.78
N TYR A 69 -21.25 -7.48 19.96
CA TYR A 69 -21.02 -6.21 20.63
C TYR A 69 -21.05 -6.34 22.15
N ILE A 70 -20.51 -5.32 22.80
CA ILE A 70 -20.65 -5.11 24.25
C ILE A 70 -21.75 -4.10 24.52
N GLU A 71 -22.69 -4.45 25.39
CA GLU A 71 -23.70 -3.53 25.90
C GLU A 71 -23.19 -2.89 27.19
N THR A 72 -22.95 -1.58 27.16
CA THR A 72 -22.29 -0.87 28.28
C THR A 72 -23.25 -0.31 29.32
N SER A 73 -24.57 -0.48 29.13
CA SER A 73 -25.60 -0.02 30.06
C SER A 73 -25.51 -0.66 31.46
N TYR A 74 -26.31 -0.15 32.40
CA TYR A 74 -26.51 -0.80 33.70
C TYR A 74 -26.86 -2.29 33.51
N PRO A 75 -26.32 -3.23 34.32
CA PRO A 75 -25.57 -3.03 35.57
C PRO A 75 -24.04 -2.91 35.44
N ARG A 76 -23.50 -2.70 34.24
CA ARG A 76 -22.04 -2.61 34.06
C ARG A 76 -21.48 -1.38 34.77
N SER A 77 -20.28 -1.51 35.32
CA SER A 77 -19.54 -0.46 36.02
C SER A 77 -18.29 -0.03 35.23
N PRO A 78 -17.80 1.22 35.38
CA PRO A 78 -16.65 1.68 34.59
C PRO A 78 -15.44 0.76 34.78
N GLY A 79 -14.82 0.34 33.68
CA GLY A 79 -13.69 -0.60 33.71
C GLY A 79 -14.08 -2.08 33.71
N ASP A 80 -15.37 -2.43 33.80
CA ASP A 80 -15.80 -3.81 33.55
C ASP A 80 -15.40 -4.24 32.14
N THR A 81 -14.98 -5.50 32.00
CA THR A 81 -14.56 -6.08 30.73
C THR A 81 -15.45 -7.24 30.31
N ALA A 82 -15.60 -7.36 28.99
CA ALA A 82 -16.13 -8.54 28.31
C ALA A 82 -15.04 -9.11 27.37
N VAL A 83 -14.85 -10.42 27.42
CA VAL A 83 -13.76 -11.10 26.71
C VAL A 83 -14.34 -12.20 25.82
N LEU A 84 -14.19 -12.03 24.51
CA LEU A 84 -14.46 -13.07 23.52
C LEU A 84 -13.13 -13.70 23.10
N LYS A 85 -12.94 -14.99 23.39
CA LYS A 85 -11.67 -15.68 23.17
C LYS A 85 -11.79 -16.83 22.19
N SER A 86 -10.74 -17.08 21.44
CA SER A 86 -10.65 -18.24 20.56
C SER A 86 -10.39 -19.52 21.37
N SER A 87 -10.61 -20.68 20.76
CA SER A 87 -9.93 -21.91 21.15
C SER A 87 -8.43 -21.77 20.82
N PRO A 88 -7.55 -22.60 21.41
CA PRO A 88 -6.14 -22.63 21.01
C PRO A 88 -6.01 -22.84 19.50
N LEU A 89 -5.22 -22.02 18.82
CA LEU A 89 -5.16 -22.03 17.35
C LEU A 89 -4.05 -22.93 16.82
N ILE A 90 -4.36 -23.73 15.80
CA ILE A 90 -3.35 -24.44 15.00
C ILE A 90 -3.00 -23.56 13.80
N LEU A 91 -1.76 -23.07 13.76
CA LEU A 91 -1.25 -22.24 12.65
C LEU A 91 -0.52 -23.12 11.63
N GLY A 92 -0.85 -22.93 10.34
CA GLY A 92 -0.12 -23.55 9.22
C GLY A 92 1.11 -22.75 8.76
N GLY A 93 1.36 -21.58 9.37
CA GLY A 93 2.38 -20.60 9.01
C GLY A 93 2.01 -19.21 9.54
N PRO A 94 2.75 -18.15 9.18
CA PRO A 94 2.37 -16.77 9.52
C PRO A 94 0.95 -16.49 9.05
N THR A 95 0.11 -16.00 9.94
CA THR A 95 -1.34 -15.85 9.69
C THR A 95 -1.81 -14.49 10.18
N SER A 96 -2.54 -13.75 9.37
CA SER A 96 -3.23 -12.53 9.80
C SER A 96 -4.62 -12.87 10.34
N LEU A 97 -5.01 -12.29 11.47
CA LEU A 97 -6.42 -12.16 11.84
C LEU A 97 -6.89 -10.76 11.47
N LYS A 98 -7.80 -10.67 10.50
CA LYS A 98 -8.46 -9.45 10.07
C LYS A 98 -9.86 -9.40 10.66
N PHE A 99 -10.33 -8.21 11.00
CA PHE A 99 -11.66 -8.01 11.56
C PHE A 99 -12.14 -6.59 11.29
N LYS A 100 -13.46 -6.41 11.32
CA LYS A 100 -14.10 -5.09 11.34
C LYS A 100 -14.47 -4.74 12.77
N TYR A 101 -14.33 -3.47 13.14
CA TYR A 101 -14.76 -2.96 14.44
C TYR A 101 -15.52 -1.63 14.31
N HIS A 102 -16.41 -1.36 15.26
CA HIS A 102 -17.17 -0.12 15.34
C HIS A 102 -17.13 0.42 16.77
N MET A 103 -16.83 1.71 16.91
CA MET A 103 -16.61 2.38 18.19
C MET A 103 -17.19 3.79 18.11
N TYR A 104 -18.50 3.93 18.38
CA TYR A 104 -19.20 5.21 18.31
C TYR A 104 -19.94 5.50 19.62
N GLY A 105 -19.69 6.66 20.20
CA GLY A 105 -20.34 7.11 21.42
C GLY A 105 -19.43 7.93 22.33
N SER A 106 -20.04 8.80 23.14
CA SER A 106 -19.33 9.81 23.94
C SER A 106 -18.47 9.22 25.06
N THR A 107 -18.77 7.98 25.50
CA THR A 107 -18.03 7.32 26.58
C THR A 107 -17.45 5.98 26.16
N VAL A 108 -17.24 5.76 24.85
CA VAL A 108 -16.50 4.58 24.38
C VAL A 108 -15.13 4.56 25.04
N ASN A 109 -14.80 3.46 25.70
CA ASN A 109 -13.50 3.28 26.33
C ASN A 109 -12.55 2.60 25.35
N SER A 110 -12.37 1.28 25.41
CA SER A 110 -11.36 0.62 24.58
C SER A 110 -11.75 -0.78 24.11
N LEU A 111 -11.27 -1.09 22.90
CA LEU A 111 -11.21 -2.43 22.33
C LEU A 111 -9.75 -2.84 22.23
N GLU A 112 -9.42 -4.01 22.74
CA GLU A 112 -8.05 -4.54 22.76
C GLU A 112 -8.04 -5.97 22.26
N VAL A 113 -7.00 -6.34 21.50
CA VAL A 113 -6.77 -7.72 21.06
C VAL A 113 -5.53 -8.23 21.76
N LEU A 114 -5.70 -9.35 22.46
CA LEU A 114 -4.64 -10.06 23.16
C LEU A 114 -4.26 -11.33 22.41
N VAL A 115 -2.97 -11.66 22.41
CA VAL A 115 -2.44 -12.98 22.02
C VAL A 115 -1.71 -13.55 23.22
N ASP A 116 -2.15 -14.71 23.70
CA ASP A 116 -1.62 -15.36 24.91
C ASP A 116 -1.57 -14.40 26.12
N GLY A 117 -2.63 -13.60 26.28
CA GLY A 117 -2.78 -12.60 27.34
C GLY A 117 -1.96 -11.32 27.16
N LYS A 118 -1.18 -11.17 26.08
CA LYS A 118 -0.41 -9.96 25.78
C LYS A 118 -1.12 -9.07 24.78
N SER A 119 -1.19 -7.78 25.07
CA SER A 119 -1.77 -6.80 24.15
C SER A 119 -0.92 -6.65 22.90
N VAL A 120 -1.55 -6.88 21.74
CA VAL A 120 -0.93 -6.72 20.41
C VAL A 120 -1.61 -5.66 19.57
N TRP A 121 -2.83 -5.26 19.91
CA TRP A 121 -3.57 -4.22 19.22
C TRP A 121 -4.57 -3.56 20.18
N LYS A 122 -4.74 -2.23 20.07
CA LYS A 122 -5.70 -1.50 20.90
C LYS A 122 -6.22 -0.26 20.18
N GLN A 123 -7.50 0.01 20.36
CA GLN A 123 -8.13 1.29 20.03
C GLN A 123 -8.93 1.82 21.21
N SER A 124 -8.94 3.14 21.35
CA SER A 124 -9.66 3.82 22.43
C SER A 124 -10.45 5.01 21.92
N GLY A 125 -11.52 5.35 22.64
CA GLY A 125 -12.37 6.50 22.39
C GLY A 125 -13.28 6.33 21.17
N ASN A 126 -14.04 7.39 20.88
CA ASN A 126 -14.91 7.47 19.72
C ASN A 126 -14.11 7.46 18.40
N LYS A 127 -14.56 6.67 17.43
CA LYS A 127 -13.98 6.51 16.08
C LYS A 127 -14.95 6.85 14.95
N ASP A 128 -15.94 7.68 15.26
CA ASP A 128 -17.08 8.03 14.42
C ASP A 128 -18.05 6.87 14.17
N ASN A 129 -19.22 7.18 13.60
CA ASN A 129 -20.24 6.19 13.27
C ASN A 129 -19.89 5.46 11.95
N LYS A 130 -18.85 4.63 11.96
CA LYS A 130 -18.43 3.81 10.82
C LYS A 130 -17.70 2.54 11.28
N TRP A 131 -17.80 1.51 10.45
CA TRP A 131 -16.97 0.31 10.58
C TRP A 131 -15.55 0.59 10.10
N LEU A 132 -14.56 0.12 10.85
CA LEU A 132 -13.13 0.28 10.60
C LEU A 132 -12.43 -1.07 10.55
N ASP A 133 -11.24 -1.11 9.94
CA ASP A 133 -10.43 -2.31 9.79
C ASP A 133 -9.43 -2.46 10.94
N GLY A 134 -9.42 -3.65 11.54
CA GLY A 134 -8.40 -4.12 12.47
C GLY A 134 -7.67 -5.33 11.90
N GLU A 135 -6.37 -5.41 12.16
CA GLU A 135 -5.54 -6.53 11.74
C GLU A 135 -4.44 -6.77 12.78
N ILE A 136 -4.21 -8.05 13.08
CA ILE A 136 -3.05 -8.52 13.84
C ILE A 136 -2.36 -9.65 13.09
N THR A 137 -1.05 -9.80 13.30
CA THR A 137 -0.29 -10.94 12.79
C THR A 137 -0.06 -11.94 13.92
N LEU A 138 -0.37 -13.20 13.65
CA LEU A 138 -0.06 -14.34 14.50
C LEU A 138 1.22 -14.99 14.00
N ASP A 139 2.22 -15.02 14.87
CA ASP A 139 3.50 -15.67 14.62
C ASP A 139 3.40 -17.17 14.95
N ALA A 140 3.99 -18.01 14.09
CA ALA A 140 4.11 -19.45 14.30
C ALA A 140 5.07 -19.82 15.45
N ALA A 141 5.73 -18.83 16.07
CA ALA A 141 6.57 -19.03 17.25
C ALA A 141 5.79 -19.54 18.49
N SER A 142 4.48 -19.22 18.60
CA SER A 142 3.62 -19.82 19.63
C SER A 142 3.05 -21.14 19.10
N THR A 143 3.13 -22.21 19.90
CA THR A 143 2.71 -23.55 19.48
C THR A 143 1.21 -23.73 19.39
N ALA A 144 0.43 -22.92 20.13
CA ALA A 144 -1.03 -22.92 20.08
C ALA A 144 -1.61 -21.60 20.63
N PRO A 145 -1.44 -20.46 19.92
CA PRO A 145 -1.83 -19.17 20.44
C PRO A 145 -3.35 -19.06 20.68
N GLU A 146 -3.73 -18.38 21.76
CA GLU A 146 -5.12 -17.99 22.03
C GLU A 146 -5.29 -16.49 21.75
N VAL A 147 -6.29 -16.12 20.95
CA VAL A 147 -6.62 -14.72 20.66
C VAL A 147 -7.83 -14.32 21.48
N SER A 148 -7.82 -13.11 22.05
CA SER A 148 -8.96 -12.56 22.78
C SER A 148 -9.29 -11.13 22.37
N PHE A 149 -10.56 -10.85 22.10
CA PHE A 149 -11.11 -9.50 22.00
C PHE A 149 -11.63 -9.05 23.36
N VAL A 150 -11.04 -7.99 23.90
CA VAL A 150 -11.39 -7.42 25.20
C VAL A 150 -12.06 -6.07 24.99
N GLY A 151 -13.36 -6.01 25.27
CA GLY A 151 -14.13 -4.79 25.29
C GLY A 151 -14.20 -4.23 26.70
N THR A 152 -13.74 -3.00 26.91
CA THR A 152 -13.80 -2.33 28.22
C THR A 152 -14.94 -1.34 28.24
N ARG A 153 -15.78 -1.42 29.27
CA ARG A 153 -16.88 -0.49 29.49
C ARG A 153 -16.36 0.88 29.95
N GLY A 154 -16.89 1.94 29.36
CA GLY A 154 -16.59 3.32 29.76
C GLY A 154 -17.44 3.84 30.92
N ASN A 155 -17.54 5.16 30.99
CA ASN A 155 -18.17 5.85 32.12
C ASN A 155 -19.72 5.81 32.07
N SER A 156 -20.32 5.56 30.90
CA SER A 156 -21.77 5.55 30.68
C SER A 156 -22.18 4.43 29.71
N PHE A 157 -23.48 4.35 29.44
CA PHE A 157 -24.11 3.45 28.46
C PHE A 157 -23.82 3.85 27.01
N THR A 158 -23.27 5.05 26.77
CA THR A 158 -22.93 5.54 25.42
C THR A 158 -21.56 5.06 24.96
N GLY A 159 -21.19 3.82 25.32
CA GLY A 159 -19.85 3.26 25.15
C GLY A 159 -19.78 1.93 24.43
N ASP A 160 -20.83 1.54 23.70
CA ASP A 160 -20.90 0.26 23.02
C ASP A 160 -19.78 0.11 21.97
N ILE A 161 -19.30 -1.12 21.81
CA ILE A 161 -18.24 -1.49 20.88
C ILE A 161 -18.70 -2.75 20.17
N ALA A 162 -18.52 -2.80 18.85
CA ALA A 162 -18.86 -3.97 18.04
C ALA A 162 -17.69 -4.48 17.23
N ILE A 163 -17.72 -5.79 16.94
CA ILE A 163 -16.83 -6.47 16.01
C ILE A 163 -17.65 -7.32 15.03
N ASP A 164 -17.13 -7.48 13.82
CA ASP A 164 -17.76 -8.24 12.74
C ASP A 164 -16.71 -8.70 11.72
N LYS A 165 -17.06 -9.62 10.83
CA LYS A 165 -16.24 -10.11 9.72
C LYS A 165 -14.80 -10.49 10.13
N LEU A 166 -14.70 -11.43 11.07
CA LEU A 166 -13.43 -11.97 11.52
C LEU A 166 -12.92 -12.96 10.47
N GLU A 167 -11.66 -12.85 10.06
CA GLU A 167 -11.09 -13.69 9.01
C GLU A 167 -9.64 -14.04 9.32
N PHE A 168 -9.33 -15.33 9.37
CA PHE A 168 -7.96 -15.79 9.39
C PHE A 168 -7.46 -15.97 7.96
N VAL A 169 -6.45 -15.18 7.59
CA VAL A 169 -5.81 -15.22 6.29
C VAL A 169 -4.39 -15.73 6.47
N ALA A 170 -4.09 -16.90 5.92
CA ALA A 170 -2.70 -17.35 5.82
C ALA A 170 -1.90 -16.28 5.06
N GLN A 171 -0.86 -15.76 5.68
CA GLN A 171 0.05 -14.89 4.95
C GLN A 171 0.75 -15.77 3.94
N VAL A 172 0.41 -15.59 2.67
CA VAL A 172 1.27 -16.05 1.59
C VAL A 172 2.62 -15.43 1.93
N PRO A 173 3.71 -16.23 2.06
CA PRO A 173 5.02 -15.64 2.27
C PRO A 173 5.19 -14.64 1.16
N THR A 174 5.18 -13.34 1.50
CA THR A 174 5.57 -12.31 0.56
C THR A 174 6.91 -12.82 0.06
N PRO A 175 7.08 -13.10 -1.26
CA PRO A 175 8.38 -13.52 -1.74
C PRO A 175 9.35 -12.50 -1.17
N ALA A 176 10.32 -13.00 -0.37
CA ALA A 176 11.31 -12.14 0.27
C ALA A 176 11.70 -11.10 -0.77
N PRO A 177 11.67 -9.78 -0.45
CA PRO A 177 11.86 -8.75 -1.46
C PRO A 177 13.09 -9.19 -2.24
N VAL A 178 12.86 -9.59 -3.51
CA VAL A 178 13.95 -9.96 -4.41
C VAL A 178 14.93 -8.82 -4.23
N PRO A 179 16.21 -9.06 -3.85
CA PRO A 179 17.13 -7.97 -3.59
C PRO A 179 17.03 -7.06 -4.79
N THR A 180 16.35 -5.92 -4.60
CA THR A 180 16.16 -4.99 -5.68
C THR A 180 17.58 -4.62 -6.06
N PRO A 181 18.01 -4.81 -7.31
CA PRO A 181 19.27 -4.21 -7.72
C PRO A 181 19.15 -2.75 -7.29
N LYS A 182 20.06 -2.33 -6.40
CA LYS A 182 20.18 -0.95 -5.96
C LYS A 182 19.91 -0.07 -7.17
N PRO A 183 19.02 0.94 -7.13
CA PRO A 183 18.75 1.77 -8.30
C PRO A 183 20.08 2.16 -8.90
N VAL A 184 20.40 1.63 -10.08
CA VAL A 184 21.56 2.07 -10.83
C VAL A 184 21.15 3.43 -11.31
N VAL A 185 21.41 4.45 -10.48
CA VAL A 185 21.14 5.83 -10.84
C VAL A 185 22.01 6.09 -12.06
N ALA A 186 21.37 6.30 -13.22
CA ALA A 186 22.10 6.56 -14.45
C ALA A 186 23.05 7.75 -14.22
N SER A 187 24.32 7.57 -14.55
CA SER A 187 25.33 8.62 -14.51
C SER A 187 25.67 9.06 -15.93
N TYR A 188 25.87 10.36 -16.09
CA TYR A 188 26.26 10.97 -17.35
C TYR A 188 27.48 11.85 -17.14
N LEU A 189 28.22 12.06 -18.21
CA LEU A 189 29.34 12.98 -18.21
C LEU A 189 28.82 14.41 -18.40
N LEU A 190 29.28 15.30 -17.55
CA LEU A 190 29.29 16.73 -17.76
C LEU A 190 30.56 17.12 -18.52
N ALA A 191 30.49 18.19 -19.29
CA ALA A 191 31.66 18.81 -19.90
C ALA A 191 31.65 20.31 -19.69
N CYS A 192 32.84 20.91 -19.56
CA CYS A 192 32.97 22.34 -19.46
C CYS A 192 32.34 23.06 -20.66
N GLY A 193 31.60 24.14 -20.40
CA GLY A 193 30.87 24.87 -21.44
C GLY A 193 31.72 25.55 -22.50
N ALA A 194 33.00 25.82 -22.22
CA ALA A 194 33.96 26.32 -23.21
C ALA A 194 35.43 26.02 -22.88
N SER A 195 36.24 25.88 -23.92
CA SER A 195 37.67 25.58 -23.85
C SER A 195 38.54 26.73 -23.30
N HIS A 196 37.98 27.92 -23.10
CA HIS A 196 38.72 29.07 -22.53
C HIS A 196 38.31 29.40 -21.09
N ALA A 197 37.33 28.68 -20.55
CA ALA A 197 36.82 28.92 -19.22
C ALA A 197 37.69 28.29 -18.13
N SER A 198 37.39 28.63 -16.88
CA SER A 198 38.04 28.10 -15.67
C SER A 198 37.91 26.58 -15.53
N CYS A 199 36.87 25.96 -16.11
CA CYS A 199 36.69 24.51 -16.14
C CYS A 199 37.33 23.81 -17.36
N ARG A 200 38.14 24.52 -18.17
CA ARG A 200 38.67 24.04 -19.47
C ARG A 200 39.11 22.57 -19.46
N GLY A 201 38.61 21.81 -20.44
CA GLY A 201 39.02 20.43 -20.69
C GLY A 201 38.57 19.43 -19.62
N LYS A 202 37.78 19.87 -18.62
CA LYS A 202 37.27 18.99 -17.58
C LYS A 202 35.99 18.32 -18.01
N THR A 203 35.89 17.05 -17.64
CA THR A 203 34.65 16.28 -17.59
C THR A 203 34.40 15.85 -16.16
N GLN A 204 33.13 15.72 -15.78
CA GLN A 204 32.74 15.24 -14.46
C GLN A 204 31.61 14.24 -14.58
N VAL A 205 31.67 13.16 -13.82
CA VAL A 205 30.52 12.25 -13.68
C VAL A 205 29.49 12.89 -12.76
N ALA A 206 28.25 12.95 -13.21
CA ALA A 206 27.12 13.38 -12.39
C ALA A 206 25.98 12.36 -12.49
N VAL A 207 25.34 12.08 -11.36
CA VAL A 207 24.14 11.24 -11.35
C VAL A 207 22.96 12.01 -11.93
N ALA A 208 22.07 11.34 -12.68
CA ALA A 208 21.01 11.98 -13.46
C ALA A 208 20.06 12.92 -12.68
N THR A 209 20.00 12.76 -11.36
CA THR A 209 19.18 13.55 -10.44
C THR A 209 19.87 14.82 -9.94
N GLU A 210 21.18 14.97 -10.15
CA GLU A 210 21.87 16.24 -9.90
C GLU A 210 21.34 17.32 -10.85
N LYS A 211 21.55 18.59 -10.49
CA LYS A 211 21.13 19.72 -11.33
C LYS A 211 22.35 20.46 -11.87
N HIS A 212 22.39 20.61 -13.19
CA HIS A 212 23.45 21.27 -13.94
C HIS A 212 22.86 22.10 -15.08
N GLU A 213 23.71 22.89 -15.70
CA GLU A 213 23.37 23.81 -16.79
C GLU A 213 23.16 23.06 -18.12
N VAL A 214 22.36 23.65 -19.01
CA VAL A 214 21.92 22.99 -20.25
C VAL A 214 22.34 23.79 -21.47
N ARG A 215 22.95 23.08 -22.43
CA ARG A 215 23.16 23.55 -23.80
C ARG A 215 22.75 22.44 -24.76
N CYS A 216 22.19 22.83 -25.90
CA CYS A 216 21.66 21.87 -26.85
C CYS A 216 22.41 21.93 -28.17
N CYS A 217 22.51 20.77 -28.82
CA CYS A 217 23.10 20.58 -30.13
C CYS A 217 22.05 20.06 -31.12
N SER A 218 22.24 20.35 -32.40
CA SER A 218 21.43 19.81 -33.49
C SER A 218 22.30 19.55 -34.71
N ASP A 219 22.08 18.40 -35.34
CA ASP A 219 22.74 18.03 -36.60
C ASP A 219 22.10 18.75 -37.80
N LYS A 220 20.97 19.45 -37.59
CA LYS A 220 20.21 20.21 -38.59
C LYS A 220 20.16 21.68 -38.20
N ALA A 221 20.12 22.56 -39.21
CA ALA A 221 19.92 23.98 -38.98
C ALA A 221 18.54 24.23 -38.35
N ILE A 222 18.53 24.94 -37.22
CA ILE A 222 17.33 25.40 -36.54
C ILE A 222 17.40 26.93 -36.53
N PRO A 223 16.33 27.66 -36.90
CA PRO A 223 16.33 29.12 -36.89
C PRO A 223 16.75 29.68 -35.53
N GLY A 224 17.72 30.60 -35.53
CA GLY A 224 18.28 31.21 -34.33
C GLY A 224 19.49 30.48 -33.74
N TRP A 225 19.67 29.19 -34.04
CA TRP A 225 20.80 28.42 -33.53
C TRP A 225 22.07 28.78 -34.27
N GLN A 226 23.20 28.70 -33.58
CA GLN A 226 24.49 29.15 -34.09
C GLN A 226 25.36 27.98 -34.52
N LYS A 227 26.20 28.21 -35.52
CA LYS A 227 27.26 27.28 -35.91
C LYS A 227 28.60 27.97 -35.71
N THR A 228 29.30 27.60 -34.65
CA THR A 228 30.56 28.26 -34.27
C THR A 228 31.68 27.81 -35.20
N SER A 229 32.60 28.72 -35.55
CA SER A 229 33.80 28.35 -36.33
C SER A 229 34.81 27.54 -35.52
N TYR A 230 34.64 27.48 -34.20
CA TYR A 230 35.50 26.74 -33.27
C TYR A 230 35.11 25.25 -33.22
N CYS A 231 33.84 24.95 -33.50
CA CYS A 231 33.29 23.61 -33.50
C CYS A 231 33.91 22.76 -34.63
N PRO A 232 34.69 21.71 -34.32
CA PRO A 232 35.22 20.81 -35.34
C PRO A 232 34.15 19.84 -35.85
N PHE A 233 32.99 19.79 -35.17
CA PHE A 233 31.85 18.99 -35.53
C PHE A 233 30.88 19.85 -36.35
N ASN A 234 30.23 19.30 -37.37
CA ASN A 234 29.38 20.08 -38.28
C ASN A 234 27.99 20.38 -37.67
N VAL A 235 27.93 20.76 -36.39
CA VAL A 235 26.69 20.81 -35.58
C VAL A 235 26.33 22.24 -35.17
N TRP A 236 25.05 22.45 -34.93
CA TRP A 236 24.47 23.71 -34.47
C TRP A 236 24.30 23.68 -32.95
N GLY A 237 24.65 24.76 -32.27
CA GLY A 237 24.56 24.89 -30.83
C GLY A 237 23.70 26.08 -30.41
N GLU A 238 22.98 25.93 -29.31
CA GLU A 238 22.19 27.00 -28.68
C GLU A 238 22.12 26.78 -27.16
N SER A 239 22.12 27.88 -26.40
CA SER A 239 21.97 27.89 -24.94
C SER A 239 20.72 28.66 -24.50
N GLU A 240 20.23 29.59 -25.33
CA GLU A 240 19.08 30.45 -25.05
C GLU A 240 17.85 29.95 -25.85
N MET A 241 17.16 28.95 -25.29
CA MET A 241 16.01 28.32 -25.94
C MET A 241 14.80 29.25 -25.87
N GLY A 242 14.59 30.06 -26.91
CA GLY A 242 13.45 30.98 -27.00
C GLY A 242 13.49 32.08 -25.94
N ARG A 243 14.68 32.64 -25.66
CA ARG A 243 14.95 33.63 -24.60
C ARG A 243 14.95 33.09 -23.17
N MET A 244 14.95 31.78 -23.00
CA MET A 244 15.01 31.14 -21.68
C MET A 244 16.35 30.43 -21.48
N CYS A 245 17.01 30.73 -20.36
CA CYS A 245 18.24 30.08 -19.91
C CYS A 245 17.91 29.00 -18.87
N THR A 246 18.48 27.81 -19.02
CA THR A 246 18.28 26.70 -18.07
C THR A 246 19.55 26.50 -17.23
N HIS A 247 19.60 27.21 -16.10
CA HIS A 247 20.74 27.20 -15.18
C HIS A 247 20.76 26.01 -14.22
N SER A 248 19.68 25.24 -14.13
CA SER A 248 19.57 24.17 -13.14
C SER A 248 18.51 23.16 -13.56
N ALA A 249 18.95 22.04 -14.13
CA ALA A 249 18.05 20.97 -14.55
C ALA A 249 18.65 19.60 -14.23
N THR A 250 17.80 18.64 -13.89
CA THR A 250 18.15 17.22 -13.94
C THR A 250 18.43 16.80 -15.38
N HIS A 251 19.12 15.66 -15.58
CA HIS A 251 19.44 15.19 -16.93
C HIS A 251 18.17 15.00 -17.79
N ALA A 252 17.11 14.42 -17.21
CA ALA A 252 15.84 14.23 -17.90
C ALA A 252 15.16 15.56 -18.28
N GLU A 253 15.20 16.55 -17.39
CA GLU A 253 14.70 17.90 -17.68
C GLU A 253 15.51 18.57 -18.79
N ALA A 254 16.85 18.43 -18.76
CA ALA A 254 17.77 18.95 -19.77
C ALA A 254 17.53 18.34 -21.15
N VAL A 255 17.35 17.02 -21.23
CA VAL A 255 16.90 16.32 -22.45
C VAL A 255 15.58 16.91 -22.94
N GLY A 256 14.62 17.08 -22.04
CA GLY A 256 13.32 17.66 -22.36
C GLY A 256 13.41 19.08 -22.93
N VAL A 257 14.30 19.92 -22.41
CA VAL A 257 14.55 21.29 -22.92
C VAL A 257 15.06 21.23 -24.37
N CYS A 258 16.05 20.38 -24.65
CA CYS A 258 16.62 20.27 -25.98
C CYS A 258 15.64 19.69 -27.00
N VAL A 259 14.93 18.61 -26.64
CA VAL A 259 13.96 17.95 -27.53
C VAL A 259 12.80 18.89 -27.87
N ARG A 260 12.26 19.64 -26.88
CA ARG A 260 11.21 20.63 -27.14
C ARG A 260 11.65 21.74 -28.08
N SER A 261 12.95 22.04 -28.11
CA SER A 261 13.54 23.05 -28.98
C SER A 261 14.01 22.48 -30.33
N GLY A 262 13.71 21.21 -30.62
CA GLY A 262 14.05 20.53 -31.87
C GLY A 262 15.47 19.98 -31.94
N GLY A 263 16.23 20.01 -30.85
CA GLY A 263 17.58 19.48 -30.75
C GLY A 263 17.73 18.33 -29.76
N ARG A 264 18.97 18.08 -29.36
CA ARG A 264 19.37 17.08 -28.36
C ARG A 264 20.39 17.67 -27.40
N LEU A 265 20.66 17.00 -26.28
CA LEU A 265 21.87 17.31 -25.53
C LEU A 265 23.09 17.07 -26.42
N CYS A 266 24.08 17.95 -26.28
CA CYS A 266 25.38 17.77 -26.90
C CYS A 266 26.09 16.55 -26.31
N SER A 267 26.92 15.87 -27.08
CA SER A 267 27.89 14.92 -26.56
C SER A 267 29.03 15.64 -25.84
N VAL A 268 29.76 14.94 -24.97
CA VAL A 268 30.99 15.49 -24.35
C VAL A 268 31.95 16.02 -25.40
N SER A 269 32.12 15.30 -26.51
CA SER A 269 33.03 15.71 -27.58
C SER A 269 32.61 17.04 -28.21
N GLU A 270 31.32 17.25 -28.45
CA GLU A 270 30.80 18.50 -28.99
C GLU A 270 30.97 19.67 -28.01
N LEU A 271 30.70 19.45 -26.72
CA LEU A 271 30.89 20.47 -25.68
C LEU A 271 32.37 20.86 -25.54
N LEU A 272 33.27 19.87 -25.43
CA LEU A 272 34.71 20.12 -25.37
C LEU A 272 35.28 20.68 -26.68
N GLY A 273 34.59 20.45 -27.80
CA GLY A 273 34.87 21.01 -29.11
C GLY A 273 34.35 22.43 -29.32
N ASP A 274 33.86 23.13 -28.28
CA ASP A 274 33.33 24.50 -28.37
C ASP A 274 32.11 24.65 -29.31
N CYS A 275 31.33 23.59 -29.50
CA CYS A 275 30.18 23.61 -30.41
C CYS A 275 29.01 24.46 -29.93
N THR A 276 28.94 24.72 -28.64
CA THR A 276 27.94 25.60 -28.03
C THR A 276 28.58 26.82 -27.37
N ARG A 277 29.87 27.06 -27.59
CA ARG A 277 30.59 28.18 -26.99
C ARG A 277 29.99 29.51 -27.44
N GLY A 278 29.76 30.42 -26.51
CA GLY A 278 29.30 31.77 -26.80
C GLY A 278 27.88 31.85 -27.35
N THR A 279 27.09 30.78 -27.27
CA THR A 279 25.70 30.78 -27.77
C THR A 279 24.71 31.45 -26.81
N GLY A 280 25.13 31.76 -25.57
CA GLY A 280 24.33 32.55 -24.62
C GLY A 280 24.35 32.01 -23.19
N CYS A 281 23.55 32.65 -22.34
CA CYS A 281 23.25 32.26 -20.95
C CYS A 281 24.44 32.21 -19.96
N GLY A 282 25.62 32.70 -20.33
CA GLY A 282 26.79 32.73 -19.44
C GLY A 282 27.42 31.37 -19.13
N HIS A 283 26.92 30.30 -19.76
CA HIS A 283 27.27 28.90 -19.48
C HIS A 283 28.66 28.46 -19.96
N ASP A 284 29.51 29.35 -20.47
CA ASP A 284 30.86 28.99 -20.91
C ASP A 284 31.73 28.53 -19.73
N HIS A 285 31.44 29.01 -18.51
CA HIS A 285 32.17 28.69 -17.28
C HIS A 285 31.58 27.56 -16.43
N ASP A 286 30.48 26.98 -16.89
CA ASP A 286 29.70 26.00 -16.13
C ASP A 286 29.95 24.56 -16.61
N MET A 287 29.52 23.59 -15.82
CA MET A 287 29.54 22.18 -16.18
C MET A 287 28.22 21.80 -16.83
N ILE A 288 28.27 21.46 -18.13
CA ILE A 288 27.07 21.31 -18.94
C ILE A 288 26.70 19.84 -19.06
N TRP A 289 25.41 19.55 -18.93
CA TRP A 289 24.87 18.22 -19.23
C TRP A 289 25.22 17.78 -20.65
N SER A 290 25.72 16.55 -20.78
CA SER A 290 25.90 15.90 -22.08
C SER A 290 24.96 14.70 -22.26
N SER A 291 24.84 14.23 -23.50
CA SER A 291 24.17 12.97 -23.84
C SER A 291 25.04 11.73 -23.59
N THR A 292 26.29 11.89 -23.12
CA THR A 292 27.25 10.80 -22.97
C THR A 292 27.09 10.12 -21.60
N VAL A 293 26.83 8.82 -21.60
CA VAL A 293 26.73 8.00 -20.37
C VAL A 293 28.12 7.70 -19.79
N ASP A 294 28.19 7.56 -18.48
CA ASP A 294 29.41 7.12 -17.77
C ASP A 294 29.40 5.59 -17.62
N GLY A 295 30.09 4.87 -18.52
CA GLY A 295 30.27 3.40 -18.46
C GLY A 295 29.92 2.64 -19.75
N PRO A 296 30.18 1.32 -19.81
CA PRO A 296 29.78 0.50 -20.94
C PRO A 296 28.26 0.49 -21.05
N SER A 297 27.76 0.78 -22.26
CA SER A 297 26.34 0.80 -22.62
C SER A 297 25.57 -0.34 -21.92
N PRO A 298 24.50 -0.06 -21.16
CA PRO A 298 23.65 -1.13 -20.66
C PRO A 298 23.18 -1.94 -21.87
N ALA A 299 23.33 -3.27 -21.81
CA ALA A 299 22.85 -4.17 -22.84
C ALA A 299 21.41 -3.80 -23.20
N PRO A 300 21.04 -3.77 -24.50
CA PRO A 300 19.70 -3.36 -24.90
C PRO A 300 18.67 -4.16 -24.12
N THR A 301 17.82 -3.45 -23.39
CA THR A 301 16.67 -4.04 -22.71
C THR A 301 15.93 -4.90 -23.72
N PRO A 302 15.69 -6.20 -23.46
CA PRO A 302 14.92 -7.03 -24.37
C PRO A 302 13.57 -6.34 -24.63
N ALA A 303 13.16 -6.29 -25.90
CA ALA A 303 11.89 -5.72 -26.32
C ALA A 303 10.76 -6.31 -25.46
N PRO A 304 9.74 -5.51 -25.08
CA PRO A 304 8.64 -6.01 -24.28
C PRO A 304 8.03 -7.22 -24.96
N THR A 305 7.99 -8.35 -24.25
CA THR A 305 7.28 -9.55 -24.68
C THR A 305 5.84 -9.13 -25.00
N PRO A 306 5.33 -9.37 -26.22
CA PRO A 306 3.96 -9.00 -26.56
C PRO A 306 3.00 -9.65 -25.56
N ALA A 307 2.05 -8.84 -25.09
CA ALA A 307 1.02 -9.29 -24.14
C ALA A 307 0.30 -10.53 -24.71
N PRO A 308 -0.01 -11.54 -23.87
CA PRO A 308 -0.75 -12.71 -24.32
C PRO A 308 -2.08 -12.25 -24.93
N THR A 309 -2.34 -12.71 -26.16
CA THR A 309 -3.60 -12.49 -26.84
C THR A 309 -4.73 -13.02 -25.96
N PRO A 310 -5.77 -12.22 -25.65
CA PRO A 310 -6.89 -12.68 -24.84
C PRO A 310 -7.56 -13.88 -25.53
N GLU A 311 -7.81 -14.93 -24.75
CA GLU A 311 -8.52 -16.13 -25.17
C GLU A 311 -9.93 -15.75 -25.67
N PRO A 312 -10.42 -16.34 -26.78
CA PRO A 312 -11.71 -15.97 -27.34
C PRO A 312 -12.85 -16.26 -26.36
N THR A 313 -13.68 -15.25 -26.12
CA THR A 313 -14.91 -15.34 -25.32
C THR A 313 -15.79 -16.49 -25.82
N PRO A 314 -16.24 -17.43 -24.97
CA PRO A 314 -17.12 -18.51 -25.38
C PRO A 314 -18.47 -17.97 -25.87
N ALA A 315 -19.00 -18.62 -26.92
CA ALA A 315 -20.26 -18.26 -27.55
C ALA A 315 -21.44 -18.34 -26.55
N PRO A 316 -22.46 -17.46 -26.67
CA PRO A 316 -23.59 -17.46 -25.76
C PRO A 316 -24.40 -18.76 -25.85
N THR A 317 -24.73 -19.32 -24.69
CA THR A 317 -25.61 -20.47 -24.53
C THR A 317 -27.00 -20.16 -25.11
N PRO A 318 -27.60 -21.04 -25.95
CA PRO A 318 -28.92 -20.80 -26.53
C PRO A 318 -30.01 -20.78 -25.46
N ALA A 319 -31.01 -19.93 -25.68
CA ALA A 319 -32.16 -19.72 -24.79
C ALA A 319 -33.00 -21.00 -24.64
N PRO A 320 -33.63 -21.23 -23.46
CA PRO A 320 -34.45 -22.41 -23.22
C PRO A 320 -35.71 -22.42 -24.09
N THR A 321 -36.01 -23.57 -24.68
CA THR A 321 -37.23 -23.85 -25.45
C THR A 321 -38.46 -23.74 -24.54
N PRO A 322 -39.53 -23.02 -24.94
CA PRO A 322 -40.75 -22.94 -24.15
C PRO A 322 -41.49 -24.29 -24.10
N GLU A 323 -42.03 -24.59 -22.92
CA GLU A 323 -42.77 -25.80 -22.59
C GLU A 323 -44.14 -25.86 -23.33
N PRO A 324 -44.58 -27.03 -23.82
CA PRO A 324 -45.83 -27.13 -24.59
C PRO A 324 -47.07 -26.93 -23.71
N THR A 325 -48.00 -26.12 -24.22
CA THR A 325 -49.30 -25.85 -23.60
C THR A 325 -50.18 -27.12 -23.55
N PRO A 326 -50.80 -27.46 -22.41
CA PRO A 326 -51.68 -28.62 -22.32
C PRO A 326 -52.99 -28.40 -23.09
N ALA A 327 -53.45 -29.48 -23.73
CA ALA A 327 -54.69 -29.52 -24.52
C ALA A 327 -55.94 -29.33 -23.63
N PRO A 328 -57.01 -28.71 -24.15
CA PRO A 328 -58.27 -28.57 -23.41
C PRO A 328 -59.01 -29.92 -23.36
N THR A 329 -59.44 -30.30 -22.15
CA THR A 329 -60.30 -31.46 -21.91
C THR A 329 -61.76 -31.10 -22.21
N PRO A 330 -62.54 -31.98 -22.88
CA PRO A 330 -63.96 -31.77 -23.18
C PRO A 330 -64.88 -31.78 -21.95
#